data_AF-A0A7Z0DK79-F1
#
_entry.id   AF-A0A7Z0DK79-F1
#
_cell.length_a   1.000
_cell.length_b   1.000
_cell.length_c   1.000
_cell.angle_alpha   90.00
_cell.angle_beta   90.00
_cell.angle_gamma   90.00
#
_symmetry.space_group_name_H-M   'P 1'
#
loop_
_entity.id
_entity.type
_entity.pdbx_description
1 polymer ?
#
loop_
_entity_poly.entity_id
_entity_poly.type
_entity_poly.pdbx_seq_one_letter_code
_entity_poly.pdbx_strand_id
1 'polypeptide(L)'
;MSEPTLQTDIERLYTAGKELMPAAADRLSKLAGDVSGQLEVLNQQAALAGDPAILRTMLGVGNDVYDVVRQGVISLNHAATAMIKTADDYRRTDQAARDDFNRLENNLQNAPQPRAADTPPWLAKLEGPGAGAGDENTPSTPDPDAPSVDADQREENEENSEFEHERQKRRG
;
A
#
# COMPACT_ATOMS: atom_id res chain seq x y z
N MET A 1 -11.28 -0.84 19.79
CA MET A 1 -10.07 -1.25 19.06
C MET A 1 -9.99 -0.32 17.86
N SER A 2 -8.82 0.23 17.55
CA SER A 2 -8.67 1.12 16.40
C SER A 2 -8.60 0.26 15.14
N GLU A 3 -9.51 0.48 14.19
CA GLU A 3 -9.40 -0.07 12.83
C GLU A 3 -7.97 0.12 12.33
N PRO A 4 -7.35 -0.88 11.67
CA PRO A 4 -6.10 -0.68 10.97
C PRO A 4 -6.41 0.23 9.79
N THR A 5 -6.40 1.54 10.02
CA THR A 5 -6.34 2.50 8.93
C THR A 5 -5.08 2.14 8.14
N LEU A 6 -5.29 1.61 6.94
CA LEU A 6 -4.32 1.58 5.84
C LEU A 6 -4.05 3.03 5.38
N GLN A 7 -3.83 3.92 6.36
CA GLN A 7 -3.21 5.19 6.18
C GLN A 7 -1.76 4.85 5.90
N THR A 8 -1.48 4.58 4.62
CA THR A 8 -0.12 4.51 4.13
C THR A 8 0.55 5.76 4.66
N ASP A 9 1.49 5.59 5.59
CA ASP A 9 2.10 6.71 6.26
C ASP A 9 3.04 7.36 5.23
N ILE A 10 2.47 8.23 4.39
CA ILE A 10 3.12 8.87 3.23
C ILE A 10 4.42 9.55 3.69
N GLU A 11 4.42 10.07 4.92
CA GLU A 11 5.62 10.61 5.57
C GLU A 11 6.72 9.55 5.69
N ARG A 12 6.40 8.33 6.13
CA ARG A 12 7.38 7.21 6.18
C ARG A 12 7.91 6.85 4.80
N LEU A 13 7.08 6.87 3.75
CA LEU A 13 7.55 6.62 2.38
C LEU A 13 8.52 7.72 1.91
N TYR A 14 8.24 8.99 2.21
CA TYR A 14 9.16 10.07 1.91
C TYR A 14 10.45 10.00 2.74
N THR A 15 10.37 9.71 4.03
CA THR A 15 11.55 9.53 4.88
C THR A 15 12.40 8.35 4.42
N ALA A 16 11.76 7.23 4.07
CA ALA A 16 12.46 6.07 3.53
C ALA A 16 13.16 6.40 2.21
N GLY A 17 12.48 7.07 1.29
CA GLY A 17 13.03 7.43 -0.02
C GLY A 17 14.07 8.55 0.01
N LYS A 18 13.92 9.55 0.88
CA LYS A 18 14.82 10.72 0.92
C LYS A 18 16.01 10.57 1.86
N GLU A 19 15.88 9.78 2.93
CA GLU A 19 16.89 9.71 3.98
C GLU A 19 17.44 8.29 4.15
N LEU A 20 16.56 7.30 4.40
CA LEU A 20 17.02 5.97 4.81
C LEU A 20 17.72 5.20 3.67
N MET A 21 17.11 5.17 2.48
CA MET A 21 17.67 4.47 1.33
C MET A 21 18.97 5.12 0.83
N PRO A 22 19.05 6.46 0.66
CA PRO A 22 20.32 7.11 0.34
C PRO A 22 21.40 6.91 1.41
N ALA A 23 21.06 6.97 2.71
CA ALA A 23 22.02 6.73 3.77
C ALA A 23 22.58 5.29 3.76
N ALA A 24 21.75 4.30 3.42
CA ALA A 24 22.20 2.92 3.22
C ALA A 24 23.08 2.79 1.96
N ALA A 25 22.72 3.47 0.87
CA ALA A 25 23.50 3.53 -0.35
C ALA A 25 24.90 4.15 -0.11
N ASP A 26 24.98 5.21 0.68
CA ASP A 26 26.25 5.84 1.07
C ASP A 26 27.16 4.89 1.86
N ARG A 27 26.60 4.07 2.75
CA ARG A 27 27.36 3.07 3.52
C ARG A 27 27.93 1.99 2.59
N LEU A 28 27.12 1.49 1.66
CA LEU A 28 27.58 0.51 0.67
C LEU A 28 28.61 1.11 -0.29
N SER A 29 28.45 2.37 -0.68
CA SER A 29 29.41 3.09 -1.53
C SER A 29 30.77 3.22 -0.86
N LYS A 30 30.81 3.54 0.45
CA LYS A 30 32.05 3.54 1.24
C LYS A 30 32.70 2.16 1.29
N LEU A 31 31.91 1.12 1.57
CA LEU A 31 32.41 -0.26 1.58
C LEU A 31 32.99 -0.67 0.22
N ALA A 32 32.33 -0.31 -0.88
CA ALA A 32 32.85 -0.56 -2.23
C ALA A 32 34.19 0.16 -2.47
N GLY A 33 34.33 1.39 -1.98
CA GLY A 33 35.59 2.13 -2.00
C GLY A 33 36.72 1.42 -1.24
N ASP A 34 36.42 0.94 -0.03
CA ASP A 34 37.39 0.20 0.80
C ASP A 34 37.82 -1.11 0.13
N VAL A 35 36.88 -1.88 -0.44
CA VAL A 35 37.15 -3.12 -1.19
C VAL A 35 38.02 -2.82 -2.41
N SER A 36 37.68 -1.78 -3.17
CA SER A 36 38.47 -1.36 -4.33
C SER A 36 39.91 -0.98 -3.95
N GLY A 37 40.10 -0.26 -2.85
CA GLY A 37 41.43 0.10 -2.36
C GLY A 37 42.25 -1.11 -1.94
N GLN A 38 41.64 -2.08 -1.25
CA GLN A 38 42.32 -3.32 -0.86
C GLN A 38 42.67 -4.20 -2.06
N LEU A 39 41.81 -4.26 -3.07
CA LEU A 39 42.08 -4.95 -4.33
C LEU A 39 43.29 -4.35 -5.07
N GLU A 40 43.44 -3.04 -5.04
CA GLU A 40 44.59 -2.38 -5.65
C GLU A 40 45.90 -2.76 -4.94
N VAL A 41 45.90 -2.77 -3.60
CA VAL A 41 47.05 -3.23 -2.80
C VAL A 41 47.37 -4.69 -3.11
N LEU A 42 46.34 -5.54 -3.16
CA LEU A 42 46.49 -6.96 -3.49
C LEU A 42 47.07 -7.16 -4.89
N ASN A 43 46.64 -6.36 -5.86
CA ASN A 43 47.14 -6.40 -7.23
C ASN A 43 48.62 -6.02 -7.32
N GLN A 44 49.04 -4.98 -6.59
CA GLN A 44 50.45 -4.61 -6.48
C GLN A 44 51.28 -5.73 -5.86
N GLN A 45 50.79 -6.38 -4.80
CA GLN A 45 51.46 -7.53 -4.19
C GLN A 45 51.53 -8.74 -5.12
N ALA A 46 50.47 -9.00 -5.88
CA ALA A 46 50.45 -10.08 -6.87
C ALA A 46 51.50 -9.85 -7.95
N ALA A 47 51.60 -8.62 -8.48
CA ALA A 47 52.61 -8.26 -9.47
C ALA A 47 54.04 -8.47 -8.95
N LEU A 48 54.31 -8.07 -7.70
CA LEU A 48 55.63 -8.26 -7.06
C LEU A 48 55.96 -9.74 -6.80
N ALA A 49 54.94 -10.57 -6.54
CA ALA A 49 55.08 -11.99 -6.27
C ALA A 49 55.20 -12.86 -7.54
N GLY A 50 55.20 -12.27 -8.74
CA GLY A 50 55.21 -13.02 -10.00
C GLY A 50 53.85 -13.64 -10.37
N ASP A 51 52.77 -13.04 -9.84
CA ASP A 51 51.38 -13.33 -10.17
C ASP A 51 50.93 -14.78 -9.88
N PRO A 52 51.01 -15.21 -8.60
CA PRO A 52 50.60 -16.55 -8.20
C PRO A 52 49.09 -16.75 -8.38
N ALA A 53 48.69 -17.95 -8.83
CA ALA A 53 47.30 -18.28 -9.18
C ALA A 53 46.29 -18.00 -8.05
N ILE A 54 46.69 -18.14 -6.79
CA ILE A 54 45.82 -17.86 -5.64
C ILE A 54 45.50 -16.37 -5.50
N LEU A 55 46.45 -15.47 -5.78
CA LEU A 55 46.23 -14.02 -5.72
C LEU A 55 45.35 -13.55 -6.88
N ARG A 56 45.51 -14.12 -8.08
CA ARG A 56 44.56 -13.88 -9.19
C ARG A 56 43.14 -14.30 -8.84
N THR A 57 42.99 -15.43 -8.17
CA THR A 57 41.67 -15.93 -7.74
C THR A 57 41.06 -14.97 -6.70
N MET A 58 41.85 -14.51 -5.72
CA MET A 58 41.40 -13.53 -4.74
C MET A 58 41.02 -12.18 -5.37
N LEU A 59 41.77 -11.71 -6.36
CA LEU A 59 41.42 -10.51 -7.14
C LEU A 59 40.09 -10.68 -7.88
N GLY A 60 39.86 -11.87 -8.48
CA GLY A 60 38.58 -12.19 -9.13
C GLY A 60 37.41 -12.13 -8.15
N VAL A 61 37.52 -12.82 -7.01
CA VAL A 61 36.47 -12.82 -5.99
C VAL A 61 36.22 -11.41 -5.44
N GLY A 62 37.26 -10.62 -5.19
CA GLY A 62 37.05 -9.26 -4.70
C GLY A 62 36.43 -8.34 -5.75
N ASN A 63 36.73 -8.51 -7.04
CA ASN A 63 36.01 -7.79 -8.11
C ASN A 63 34.52 -8.18 -8.13
N ASP A 64 34.19 -9.46 -7.98
CA ASP A 64 32.79 -9.90 -7.91
C ASP A 64 32.07 -9.26 -6.71
N VAL A 65 32.73 -9.20 -5.54
CA VAL A 65 32.19 -8.53 -4.35
C VAL A 65 31.99 -7.04 -4.60
N TYR A 66 32.95 -6.36 -5.21
CA TYR A 66 32.84 -4.95 -5.57
C TYR A 66 31.63 -4.69 -6.49
N ASP A 67 31.46 -5.53 -7.52
CA ASP A 67 30.35 -5.40 -8.47
C ASP A 67 28.99 -5.63 -7.80
N VAL A 68 28.87 -6.62 -6.92
CA VAL A 68 27.64 -6.87 -6.14
C VAL A 68 27.30 -5.68 -5.24
N VAL A 69 28.29 -5.13 -4.53
CA VAL A 69 28.06 -3.96 -3.66
C VAL A 69 27.64 -2.75 -4.49
N ARG A 70 28.28 -2.52 -5.64
CA ARG A 70 27.92 -1.45 -6.57
C ARG A 70 26.49 -1.61 -7.11
N GLN A 71 26.10 -2.83 -7.49
CA GLN A 71 24.72 -3.13 -7.90
C GLN A 71 23.71 -2.89 -6.76
N GLY A 72 24.10 -3.21 -5.51
CA GLY A 72 23.30 -2.91 -4.32
C GLY A 72 23.02 -1.42 -4.15
N VAL A 73 24.04 -0.55 -4.35
CA VAL A 73 23.87 0.92 -4.33
C VAL A 73 22.87 1.38 -5.39
N ILE A 74 22.98 0.88 -6.62
CA ILE A 74 22.06 1.21 -7.71
C ILE A 74 20.63 0.77 -7.37
N SER A 75 20.47 -0.44 -6.84
CA SER A 75 19.17 -0.99 -6.42
C SER A 75 18.51 -0.12 -5.33
N LEU A 76 19.27 0.32 -4.33
CA LEU A 76 18.77 1.21 -3.27
C LEU A 76 18.34 2.57 -3.83
N ASN A 77 19.08 3.13 -4.79
CA ASN A 77 18.69 4.39 -5.44
C ASN A 77 17.41 4.25 -6.27
N HIS A 78 17.24 3.12 -6.96
CA HIS A 78 15.98 2.82 -7.64
C HIS A 78 14.82 2.62 -6.67
N ALA A 79 15.04 1.92 -5.56
CA ALA A 79 14.04 1.74 -4.51
C ALA A 79 13.62 3.08 -3.90
N ALA A 80 14.58 3.95 -3.60
CA ALA A 80 14.33 5.32 -3.12
C ALA A 80 13.44 6.11 -4.08
N THR A 81 13.76 6.07 -5.37
CA THR A 81 12.99 6.75 -6.42
C THR A 81 11.58 6.19 -6.53
N ALA A 82 11.44 4.86 -6.47
CA ALA A 82 10.14 4.20 -6.52
C ALA A 82 9.28 4.57 -5.31
N MET A 83 9.84 4.59 -4.10
CA MET A 83 9.12 4.99 -2.88
C MET A 83 8.60 6.43 -2.94
N ILE A 84 9.43 7.36 -3.43
CA ILE A 84 9.02 8.76 -3.61
C ILE A 84 7.89 8.86 -4.64
N LYS A 85 8.01 8.15 -5.76
CA LYS A 85 6.99 8.14 -6.81
C LYS A 85 5.66 7.56 -6.30
N THR A 86 5.72 6.47 -5.54
CA THR A 86 4.54 5.87 -4.90
C THR A 86 3.89 6.85 -3.92
N ALA A 87 4.67 7.55 -3.11
CA ALA A 87 4.15 8.60 -2.22
C ALA A 87 3.47 9.74 -2.99
N ASP A 88 4.06 10.18 -4.10
CA ASP A 88 3.46 11.20 -4.99
C ASP A 88 2.15 10.71 -5.61
N ASP A 89 2.07 9.44 -6.00
CA ASP A 89 0.87 8.82 -6.58
C ASP A 89 -0.27 8.69 -5.55
N TYR A 90 0.03 8.32 -4.30
CA TYR A 90 -0.97 8.33 -3.22
C TYR A 90 -1.51 9.73 -3.00
N ARG A 91 -0.63 10.73 -2.86
CA ARG A 91 -1.05 12.13 -2.69
C ARG A 91 -1.94 12.62 -3.83
N ARG A 92 -1.61 12.26 -5.08
CA ARG A 92 -2.39 12.64 -6.27
C ARG A 92 -3.78 11.99 -6.25
N THR A 93 -3.85 10.71 -5.89
CA THR A 93 -5.11 9.96 -5.83
C THR A 93 -6.02 10.52 -4.75
N ASP A 94 -5.47 10.80 -3.56
CA ASP A 94 -6.23 11.39 -2.46
C ASP A 94 -6.76 12.78 -2.79
N GLN A 95 -5.96 13.59 -3.48
CA GLN A 95 -6.40 14.91 -3.93
C GLN A 95 -7.53 14.81 -4.97
N ALA A 96 -7.41 13.91 -5.95
CA ALA A 96 -8.46 13.67 -6.93
C ALA A 96 -9.76 13.17 -6.29
N ALA A 97 -9.68 12.22 -5.35
CA ALA A 97 -10.84 11.73 -4.62
C ALA A 97 -11.53 12.84 -3.80
N ARG A 98 -10.74 13.73 -3.19
CA ARG A 98 -11.27 14.89 -2.45
C ARG A 98 -11.96 15.89 -3.39
N ASP A 99 -11.37 16.16 -4.55
CA ASP A 99 -11.95 17.06 -5.54
C ASP A 99 -13.25 16.48 -6.12
N ASP A 100 -13.29 15.17 -6.38
CA ASP A 100 -14.48 14.46 -6.83
C ASP A 100 -15.58 14.45 -5.76
N PHE A 101 -15.22 14.24 -4.49
CA PHE A 101 -16.16 14.33 -3.38
C PHE A 101 -16.76 15.73 -3.27
N ASN A 102 -15.92 16.77 -3.26
CA ASN A 102 -16.37 18.16 -3.22
C ASN A 102 -17.27 18.50 -4.40
N ARG A 103 -16.97 17.97 -5.59
CA ARG A 103 -17.79 18.16 -6.79
C ARG A 103 -19.14 17.46 -6.64
N LEU A 104 -19.17 16.23 -6.14
CA LEU A 104 -20.39 15.47 -5.91
C LEU A 104 -21.26 16.17 -4.85
N GLU A 105 -20.67 16.59 -3.74
CA GLU A 105 -21.35 17.33 -2.66
C GLU A 105 -22.00 18.62 -3.19
N ASN A 106 -21.24 19.43 -3.94
CA ASN A 106 -21.78 20.64 -4.56
C ASN A 106 -22.91 20.33 -5.57
N ASN A 107 -22.77 19.26 -6.34
CA ASN A 107 -23.80 18.86 -7.30
C ASN A 107 -25.06 18.35 -6.60
N LEU A 108 -24.94 17.64 -5.48
CA LEU A 108 -26.08 17.13 -4.70
C LEU A 108 -26.80 18.25 -3.94
N GLN A 109 -26.06 19.21 -3.37
CA GLN A 109 -26.66 20.37 -2.69
C GLN A 109 -27.38 21.31 -3.66
N ASN A 110 -26.88 21.44 -4.89
CA ASN A 110 -27.47 22.30 -5.92
C ASN A 110 -28.37 21.54 -6.91
N ALA A 111 -28.52 20.22 -6.76
CA ALA A 111 -29.46 19.47 -7.57
C ALA A 111 -30.88 19.92 -7.23
N PRO A 112 -31.76 20.15 -8.23
CA PRO A 112 -33.17 20.31 -7.94
C PRO A 112 -33.62 19.06 -7.18
N GLN A 113 -34.23 19.25 -6.00
CA GLN A 113 -34.84 18.15 -5.26
C GLN A 113 -35.63 17.31 -6.25
N PRO A 114 -35.44 15.97 -6.28
CA PRO A 114 -36.21 15.14 -7.18
C PRO A 114 -37.68 15.46 -6.93
N ARG A 115 -38.35 16.01 -7.94
CA ARG A 115 -39.80 16.20 -7.89
C ARG A 115 -40.36 14.85 -7.46
N ALA A 116 -41.13 14.83 -6.38
CA ALA A 116 -41.89 13.64 -6.01
C ALA A 116 -42.53 13.13 -7.30
N ALA A 117 -42.15 11.91 -7.72
CA ALA A 117 -42.68 11.35 -8.95
C ALA A 117 -44.20 11.36 -8.80
N ASP A 118 -44.90 11.94 -9.79
CA ASP A 118 -46.36 11.87 -9.82
C ASP A 118 -46.72 10.40 -9.77
N THR A 119 -47.16 9.95 -8.60
CA THR A 119 -47.47 8.55 -8.35
C THR A 119 -48.66 8.27 -9.24
N PRO A 120 -48.50 7.40 -10.26
CA PRO A 120 -49.62 7.12 -11.13
C PRO A 120 -50.74 6.51 -10.28
N PRO A 121 -52.02 6.79 -10.57
CA PRO A 121 -53.15 6.51 -9.66
C PRO A 121 -53.35 5.03 -9.32
N TRP A 122 -52.65 4.12 -10.01
CA TRP A 122 -52.59 2.70 -9.67
C TRP A 122 -51.59 2.37 -8.54
N LEU A 123 -50.57 3.23 -8.31
CA LEU A 123 -49.60 3.12 -7.21
C LEU A 123 -50.11 3.79 -5.92
N ALA A 124 -50.97 4.81 -6.03
CA ALA A 124 -51.67 5.42 -4.89
C ALA A 124 -52.62 4.44 -4.16
N LYS A 125 -52.88 3.27 -4.75
CA LYS A 125 -53.68 2.18 -4.18
C LYS A 125 -52.84 1.05 -3.58
N LEU A 126 -51.54 1.25 -3.39
CA LEU A 126 -50.70 0.38 -2.55
C LEU A 126 -50.84 0.70 -1.06
N GLU A 127 -51.83 1.50 -0.65
CA GLU A 127 -52.50 1.37 0.65
C GLU A 127 -53.29 0.04 0.74
N GLY A 128 -52.64 -1.06 0.36
CA GLY A 128 -53.06 -2.39 0.79
C GLY A 128 -52.81 -2.50 2.29
N PRO A 129 -53.56 -3.36 3.00
CA PRO A 129 -53.40 -3.53 4.44
C PRO A 129 -51.95 -3.94 4.73
N GLY A 130 -51.16 -2.99 5.26
CA GLY A 130 -49.72 -3.13 5.47
C GLY A 130 -48.90 -1.86 5.20
N ALA A 131 -49.41 -0.88 4.44
CA ALA A 131 -48.72 0.40 4.18
C ALA A 131 -49.40 1.60 4.86
N GLY A 132 -50.00 1.37 6.02
CA GLY A 132 -50.60 2.43 6.83
C GLY A 132 -49.56 3.10 7.71
N ALA A 133 -49.65 4.42 7.81
CA ALA A 133 -48.98 5.21 8.84
C ALA A 133 -49.16 4.55 10.22
N GLY A 134 -48.05 4.22 10.87
CA GLY A 134 -47.91 3.89 12.29
C GLY A 134 -49.09 3.20 12.96
N ASP A 135 -49.13 1.87 12.90
CA ASP A 135 -49.70 1.07 13.98
C ASP A 135 -48.55 0.69 14.92
N GLU A 136 -48.69 0.92 16.22
CA GLU A 136 -47.68 0.65 17.26
C GLU A 136 -47.32 -0.85 17.38
N ASN A 137 -47.91 -1.72 16.56
CA ASN A 137 -47.73 -3.17 16.63
C ASN A 137 -47.36 -3.87 15.30
N THR A 138 -47.06 -3.14 14.23
CA THR A 138 -46.39 -3.75 13.07
C THR A 138 -44.88 -3.81 13.35
N PRO A 139 -44.23 -4.99 13.30
CA PRO A 139 -42.77 -5.05 13.37
C PRO A 139 -42.24 -4.41 12.08
N SER A 140 -41.91 -3.12 12.15
CA SER A 140 -41.08 -2.49 11.13
C SER A 140 -39.81 -3.33 11.02
N THR A 141 -39.46 -3.73 9.80
CA THR A 141 -38.07 -4.13 9.54
C THR A 141 -37.19 -2.99 10.05
N PRO A 142 -36.20 -3.26 10.91
CA PRO A 142 -35.27 -2.24 11.36
C PRO A 142 -34.75 -1.47 10.16
N ASP A 143 -34.65 -0.15 10.27
CA ASP A 143 -33.92 0.62 9.28
C ASP A 143 -32.55 -0.03 9.10
N PRO A 144 -32.05 -0.18 7.86
CA PRO A 144 -30.73 -0.75 7.64
C PRO A 144 -29.73 0.07 8.44
N ASP A 145 -28.95 -0.60 9.28
CA ASP A 145 -27.98 0.09 10.11
C ASP A 145 -27.01 0.87 9.21
N ALA A 146 -26.51 2.00 9.74
CA ALA A 146 -25.51 2.78 9.02
C ALA A 146 -24.31 1.88 8.66
N PRO A 147 -23.60 2.11 7.54
CA PRO A 147 -22.48 1.27 7.12
C PRO A 147 -21.40 1.04 8.18
N SER A 148 -21.30 1.95 9.16
CA SER A 148 -20.40 1.87 10.31
C SER A 148 -20.77 0.82 11.36
N VAL A 149 -22.01 0.33 11.36
CA VAL A 149 -22.53 -0.68 12.31
C VAL A 149 -22.40 -2.09 11.72
N ASP A 150 -22.51 -2.19 10.39
CA ASP A 150 -22.34 -3.43 9.61
C ASP A 150 -20.86 -3.82 9.41
N ALA A 151 -19.92 -2.94 9.73
CA ALA A 151 -18.49 -3.15 9.57
C ALA A 151 -17.98 -4.28 10.48
N ASP A 152 -18.33 -4.24 11.77
CA ASP A 152 -17.87 -5.21 12.77
C ASP A 152 -18.39 -6.63 12.45
N GLN A 153 -19.64 -6.77 12.03
CA GLN A 153 -20.20 -8.07 11.63
C GLN A 153 -19.61 -8.60 10.32
N ARG A 154 -19.19 -7.71 9.43
CA ARG A 154 -18.53 -8.10 8.18
C ARG A 154 -17.11 -8.58 8.44
N GLU A 155 -16.35 -7.91 9.30
CA GLU A 155 -15.01 -8.35 9.72
C GLU A 155 -15.07 -9.71 10.45
N GLU A 156 -16.00 -9.90 11.40
CA GLU A 156 -16.15 -11.20 12.10
C GLU A 156 -16.54 -12.35 11.15
N ASN A 157 -17.35 -12.07 10.13
CA ASN A 157 -17.70 -13.06 9.11
C ASN A 157 -16.53 -13.36 8.18
N GLU A 158 -15.72 -12.36 7.81
CA GLU A 158 -14.54 -12.54 6.97
C GLU A 158 -13.43 -13.33 7.71
N GLU A 159 -13.18 -13.03 8.98
CA GLU A 159 -12.21 -13.78 9.81
C GLU A 159 -12.62 -15.26 10.00
N ASN A 160 -13.91 -15.53 10.25
CA ASN A 160 -14.41 -16.90 10.36
C ASN A 160 -14.30 -17.67 9.03
N SER A 161 -14.54 -16.97 7.92
CA SER A 161 -14.43 -17.54 6.57
C SER A 161 -12.98 -17.92 6.22
N GLU A 162 -12.02 -17.05 6.54
CA GLU A 162 -10.60 -17.33 6.35
C GLU A 162 -10.11 -18.48 7.24
N PHE A 163 -10.55 -18.52 8.50
CA PHE A 163 -10.18 -19.59 9.43
C PHE A 163 -10.71 -20.97 9.00
N GLU A 164 -11.94 -21.04 8.48
CA GLU A 164 -12.48 -22.27 7.90
C GLU A 164 -11.75 -22.70 6.63
N HIS A 165 -11.41 -21.74 5.77
CA HIS A 165 -10.68 -22.01 4.54
C HIS A 165 -9.26 -22.53 4.79
N GLU A 166 -8.56 -22.01 5.81
CA GLU A 166 -7.27 -22.55 6.25
C GLU A 166 -7.38 -23.95 6.87
N ARG A 167 -8.45 -24.21 7.63
CA ARG A 167 -8.73 -25.55 8.18
C ARG A 167 -8.95 -26.59 7.10
N GLN A 168 -9.63 -26.23 6.01
CA GLN A 168 -9.85 -27.13 4.87
C GLN A 168 -8.54 -27.42 4.12
N LYS A 169 -7.66 -26.42 3.94
CA LYS A 169 -6.34 -26.61 3.32
C LYS A 169 -5.40 -27.53 4.09
N ARG A 170 -5.52 -27.62 5.42
CA ARG A 170 -4.69 -28.51 6.27
C ARG A 170 -5.22 -29.94 6.37
N ARG A 171 -6.44 -30.21 5.88
CA ARG A 171 -7.10 -31.52 5.93
C ARG A 171 -7.12 -32.26 4.59
N GLY A 172 -6.65 -31.62 3.51
CA GLY A 172 -6.36 -32.27 2.22
C GLY A 172 -4.90 -32.65 2.12
#